data_AF-A0A7V2MD88-F1
#
_entry.id   AF-A0A7V2MD88-F1
#
_cell.length_a   1.000
_cell.length_b   1.000
_cell.length_c   1.000
_cell.angle_alpha   90.00
_cell.angle_beta   90.00
_cell.angle_gamma   90.00
#
_symmetry.space_group_name_H-M   'P 1'
#
loop_
_entity.id
_entity.type
_entity.pdbx_description
1 polymer ?
#
loop_
_entity_poly.entity_id
_entity_poly.type
_entity_poly.pdbx_seq_one_letter_code
_entity_poly.pdbx_strand_id
1 'polypeptide(L)'
;MFAAPEKILSFLTDRQHLEPHSDLGRVLARLCSELGACPTVADRAAQRLDLPRGRAIGRLRRTELTQLARAIHRFASAGRLEAEPIR
;
A
#
# COMPACT_ATOMS: atom_id res chain seq x y z
N MET A 1 1.84 -13.82 -7.09
CA MET A 1 2.96 -12.85 -7.16
C MET A 1 2.42 -11.52 -6.67
N PHE A 2 3.05 -10.88 -5.69
CA PHE A 2 2.59 -9.56 -5.23
C PHE A 2 2.75 -8.54 -6.36
N ALA A 3 1.87 -7.54 -6.40
CA ALA A 3 1.94 -6.48 -7.39
C ALA A 3 3.30 -5.76 -7.35
N ALA A 4 3.82 -5.46 -8.54
CA ALA A 4 5.00 -4.61 -8.70
C ALA A 4 4.72 -3.21 -8.10
N PRO A 5 5.74 -2.53 -7.56
CA PRO A 5 5.55 -1.22 -6.91
C PRO A 5 4.95 -0.18 -7.87
N GLU A 6 5.20 -0.27 -9.17
CA GLU A 6 4.62 0.59 -10.21
C GLU A 6 3.10 0.40 -10.31
N LYS A 7 2.62 -0.85 -10.23
CA LYS A 7 1.19 -1.17 -10.27
C LYS A 7 0.47 -0.68 -9.00
N ILE A 8 1.12 -0.79 -7.84
CA ILE A 8 0.63 -0.23 -6.58
C ILE A 8 0.56 1.30 -6.66
N LEU A 9 1.61 1.96 -7.18
CA LEU A 9 1.65 3.40 -7.32
C LEU A 9 0.59 3.91 -8.31
N SER A 10 0.41 3.24 -9.45
CA SER A 10 -0.65 3.55 -10.41
C SER A 10 -2.01 3.51 -9.73
N PHE A 11 -2.32 2.42 -9.03
CA PHE A 11 -3.58 2.27 -8.30
C PHE A 11 -3.81 3.43 -7.31
N LEU A 12 -2.81 3.75 -6.48
CA LEU A 12 -2.94 4.83 -5.49
C LEU A 12 -3.12 6.20 -6.16
N THR A 13 -2.44 6.43 -7.28
CA THR A 13 -2.54 7.68 -8.05
C THR A 13 -3.91 7.81 -8.71
N ASP A 14 -4.44 6.73 -9.27
CA ASP A 14 -5.78 6.70 -9.87
C ASP A 14 -6.84 7.01 -8.81
N ARG A 15 -6.72 6.41 -7.62
CA ARG A 15 -7.62 6.69 -6.49
C ARG A 15 -7.47 8.12 -5.96
N GLN A 16 -6.25 8.66 -5.97
CA GLN A 16 -6.03 10.06 -5.63
C GLN A 16 -6.80 11.00 -6.56
N HIS A 17 -6.87 10.68 -7.86
CA HIS A 17 -7.53 11.52 -8.85
C HIS A 17 -9.05 11.31 -8.88
N LEU A 18 -9.51 10.06 -8.82
CA LEU A 18 -10.92 9.70 -8.94
C LEU A 18 -11.69 9.84 -7.62
N GLU A 19 -11.03 9.62 -6.49
CA GLU A 19 -11.67 9.56 -5.17
C GLU A 19 -10.84 10.30 -4.09
N PRO A 20 -10.47 11.59 -4.28
CA PRO A 20 -9.51 12.30 -3.43
C PRO A 20 -9.89 12.40 -1.95
N HIS A 21 -11.18 12.30 -1.64
CA HIS A 21 -11.71 12.38 -0.27
C HIS A 21 -11.75 11.03 0.45
N SER A 22 -11.47 9.92 -0.25
CA SER A 22 -11.41 8.61 0.38
C SER A 22 -10.29 8.56 1.40
N ASP A 23 -10.58 7.98 2.56
CA ASP A 23 -9.58 7.72 3.58
C ASP A 23 -8.58 6.66 3.09
N LEU A 24 -7.31 6.82 3.48
CA LEU A 24 -6.23 5.92 3.09
C LEU A 24 -6.53 4.46 3.50
N GLY A 25 -7.16 4.22 4.64
CA GLY A 25 -7.52 2.88 5.11
C GLY A 25 -8.42 2.14 4.12
N ARG A 26 -9.48 2.80 3.65
CA ARG A 26 -10.41 2.26 2.65
C ARG A 26 -9.73 2.02 1.31
N VAL A 27 -8.85 2.93 0.88
CA VAL A 27 -8.06 2.73 -0.35
C VAL A 27 -7.16 1.51 -0.24
N LEU A 28 -6.46 1.33 0.89
CA LEU A 28 -5.58 0.20 1.12
C LEU A 28 -6.36 -1.12 1.17
N ALA A 29 -7.55 -1.14 1.78
CA ALA A 29 -8.43 -2.31 1.75
C ALA A 29 -8.83 -2.70 0.31
N ARG A 30 -9.16 -1.72 -0.53
CA ARG A 30 -9.44 -1.95 -1.97
C ARG A 30 -8.21 -2.45 -2.71
N LEU A 31 -7.05 -1.86 -2.47
CA LEU A 31 -5.79 -2.32 -3.02
C LEU A 31 -5.53 -3.80 -2.68
N CYS A 32 -5.79 -4.21 -1.43
CA CYS A 32 -5.69 -5.59 -1.00
C CYS A 32 -6.65 -6.52 -1.75
N SER A 33 -7.91 -6.10 -1.90
CA SER A 33 -8.93 -6.87 -2.63
C SER A 33 -8.65 -6.98 -4.13
N GLU A 34 -8.14 -5.92 -4.77
CA GLU A 34 -8.00 -5.84 -6.24
C GLU A 34 -6.63 -6.32 -6.73
N LEU A 35 -5.57 -6.11 -5.94
CA LEU A 35 -4.19 -6.50 -6.29
C LEU A 35 -3.68 -7.71 -5.50
N GLY A 36 -4.51 -8.31 -4.64
CA GLY A 36 -4.16 -9.47 -3.83
C GLY A 36 -3.12 -9.18 -2.75
N ALA A 37 -3.02 -7.93 -2.30
CA ALA A 37 -2.09 -7.55 -1.25
C ALA A 37 -2.61 -7.98 0.14
N CYS A 38 -1.71 -8.40 1.02
CA CYS A 38 -2.05 -8.72 2.41
C CYS A 38 -2.41 -7.44 3.18
N PRO A 39 -3.59 -7.35 3.82
CA PRO A 39 -4.02 -6.18 4.60
C PRO A 39 -3.01 -5.76 5.66
N THR A 40 -2.45 -6.73 6.39
CA THR A 40 -1.44 -6.48 7.43
C THR A 40 -0.16 -5.86 6.86
N VAL A 41 0.24 -6.24 5.64
CA VAL A 41 1.40 -5.65 4.95
C VAL A 41 1.12 -4.20 4.58
N ALA A 42 -0.06 -3.92 4.04
CA ALA A 42 -0.47 -2.57 3.68
C ALA A 42 -0.54 -1.64 4.91
N ASP A 43 -1.12 -2.12 6.01
CA ASP A 43 -1.21 -1.36 7.25
C ASP A 43 0.17 -1.12 7.89
N ARG A 44 1.06 -2.12 7.93
CA ARG A 44 2.44 -1.94 8.41
C ARG A 44 3.23 -0.94 7.57
N ALA A 45 3.02 -0.94 6.25
CA ALA A 45 3.66 0.02 5.36
C ALA A 45 3.20 1.46 5.64
N ALA A 46 1.90 1.66 5.83
CA ALA A 46 1.34 2.97 6.18
C ALA A 46 1.82 3.45 7.56
N GLN A 47 1.82 2.57 8.56
CA GLN A 47 2.31 2.87 9.91
C GLN A 47 3.79 3.25 9.91
N ARG A 48 4.64 2.52 9.16
CA ARG A 48 6.08 2.84 9.06
C ARG A 48 6.35 4.21 8.46
N LEU A 49 5.44 4.72 7.64
CA LEU A 49 5.55 6.03 7.00
C LEU A 49 4.77 7.12 7.74
N ASP A 50 4.25 6.81 8.94
CA ASP A 50 3.41 7.71 9.73
C ASP A 50 2.23 8.30 8.94
N LEU A 51 1.63 7.47 8.06
CA LEU A 51 0.47 7.86 7.26
C LEU A 51 -0.82 7.47 8.00
N PRO A 52 -1.63 8.43 8.47
CA PRO A 52 -2.86 8.12 9.20
C PRO A 52 -3.87 7.47 8.28
N ARG A 53 -4.52 6.38 8.73
CA ARG A 53 -5.56 5.70 7.93
C ARG A 53 -6.74 6.60 7.59
N GLY A 54 -7.08 7.53 8.49
CA GLY A 54 -8.14 8.52 8.28
C GLY A 54 -7.75 9.70 7.37
N ARG A 55 -6.49 9.81 6.95
CA ARG A 55 -6.05 10.89 6.06
C ARG A 55 -6.62 10.65 4.67
N ALA A 56 -7.24 11.69 4.09
CA ALA A 56 -7.73 11.64 2.73
C ALA A 56 -6.58 11.42 1.73
N ILE A 57 -6.74 10.51 0.78
CA ILE A 57 -5.70 10.18 -0.21
C ILE A 57 -5.31 11.37 -1.08
N GLY A 58 -6.25 12.28 -1.36
CA GLY A 58 -6.01 13.55 -2.07
C GLY A 58 -4.99 14.46 -1.36
N ARG A 59 -4.76 14.28 -0.06
CA ARG A 59 -3.79 15.05 0.72
C ARG A 59 -2.39 14.43 0.73
N LEU A 60 -2.19 13.25 0.15
CA LEU A 60 -0.89 12.61 0.05
C LEU A 60 -0.11 13.19 -1.13
N ARG A 61 1.15 13.54 -0.91
CA ARG A 61 2.05 13.99 -1.97
C ARG A 61 2.48 12.79 -2.82
N ARG A 62 2.86 13.05 -4.07
CA ARG A 62 3.39 12.01 -4.98
C ARG A 62 4.56 11.23 -4.37
N THR A 63 5.41 11.89 -3.59
CA THR A 63 6.51 11.25 -2.86
C THR A 63 6.01 10.30 -1.77
N GLU A 64 5.01 10.68 -0.99
CA GLU A 64 4.37 9.82 0.03
C GLU A 64 3.74 8.58 -0.64
N LEU A 65 3.02 8.75 -1.76
CA LEU A 65 2.45 7.64 -2.52
C LEU A 65 3.52 6.69 -3.08
N THR A 66 4.61 7.24 -3.61
CA THR A 66 5.74 6.46 -4.13
C THR A 66 6.43 5.67 -3.02
N GLN A 67 6.64 6.30 -1.86
CA GLN A 67 7.25 5.65 -0.70
C GLN A 67 6.35 4.54 -0.15
N LEU A 68 5.03 4.78 -0.08
CA LEU A 68 4.04 3.79 0.35
C LEU A 68 4.03 2.58 -0.59
N ALA A 69 3.98 2.81 -1.90
CA ALA A 69 4.00 1.72 -2.88
C ALA A 69 5.25 0.83 -2.76
N ARG A 70 6.42 1.46 -2.61
CA ARG A 70 7.68 0.74 -2.38
C ARG A 70 7.70 0.01 -1.04
N ALA A 71 7.17 0.61 0.02
CA ALA A 71 7.10 -0.01 1.34
C ALA A 71 6.21 -1.25 1.34
N ILE A 72 5.01 -1.18 0.75
CA ILE A 72 4.10 -2.32 0.60
C ILE A 72 4.79 -3.45 -0.15
N HIS A 73 5.40 -3.14 -1.30
CA HIS A 73 6.12 -4.14 -2.10
C HIS A 73 7.27 -4.79 -1.31
N ARG A 74 8.08 -4.00 -0.59
CA ARG A 74 9.17 -4.52 0.24
C ARG A 74 8.67 -5.42 1.36
N PHE A 75 7.64 -5.01 2.09
CA PHE A 75 7.10 -5.83 3.18
C PHE A 75 6.47 -7.13 2.67
N ALA A 76 5.85 -7.11 1.51
CA ALA A 76 5.34 -8.31 0.85
C ALA A 76 6.46 -9.28 0.46
N SER A 77 7.58 -8.76 -0.04
CA SER A 77 8.75 -9.56 -0.40
C SER A 77 9.53 -10.05 0.83
N ALA A 78 9.62 -9.26 1.89
CA ALA A 78 10.27 -9.64 3.14
C ALA A 78 9.46 -10.70 3.91
N GLY A 79 8.14 -10.56 3.96
CA GLY A 79 7.26 -11.57 4.56
C GLY A 79 7.25 -12.92 3.82
N ARG A 80 7.71 -12.96 2.56
CA ARG A 80 7.99 -14.21 1.85
C ARG A 80 9.27 -14.88 2.32
N LEU A 81 10.29 -14.11 2.71
CA LEU A 81 11.58 -14.64 3.20
C LEU A 81 11.46 -15.25 4.61
N GLU A 82 10.48 -14.78 5.41
CA GLU A 82 10.16 -15.34 6.73
C GLU A 82 9.26 -16.59 6.66
N ALA A 83 8.70 -16.92 5.48
CA ALA A 83 7.76 -18.02 5.28
C ALA A 83 8.44 -19.32 4.78
N GLU A 84 9.77 -19.34 4.66
CA GLU A 84 10.52 -20.56 4.40
C GLU A 84 10.71 -21.29 5.74
N PRO A 85 10.09 -22.47 5.96
CA PRO A 85 10.38 -23.24 7.16
C PRO A 85 11.83 -23.71 7.05
N ILE A 86 12.64 -23.38 8.05
CA ILE A 86 13.92 -24.03 8.31
C ILE A 86 13.61 -25.54 8.38
N ARG A 87 14.02 -26.29 7.34
CA ARG A 87 14.10 -27.75 7.38
C ARG A 87 15.43 -28.16 7.98
#